data_AF-A0A7V3RR84-F1
#
_entry.id   AF-A0A7V3RR84-F1
#
_cell.length_a   1.000
_cell.length_b   1.000
_cell.length_c   1.000
_cell.angle_alpha   90.00
_cell.angle_beta   90.00
_cell.angle_gamma   90.00
#
_symmetry.space_group_name_H-M   'P 1'
#
loop_
_entity.id
_entity.type
_entity.pdbx_description
1 polymer ?
#
loop_
_entity_poly.entity_id
_entity_poly.type
_entity_poly.pdbx_seq_one_letter_code
_entity_poly.pdbx_strand_id
1 'polypeptide(L)'
;MDRQAEQAAFAKACAYLNYKKGAKWTAHAAAAGTGVVYVALLIVLWLFTDLLVYRGQLPTYHSLTPLQQRRFYDEWNALNIDERRQRLEALGYLDKERIEHLAGLHLEVPDLSDEAVRSDLRTIWYAQVRHILLERLGPDALPERDDYNANVGIISLLVRAQTEGRIITPIVARLANVAPWTRTPNPRGGIVSPYLIGLLAAGIVLAFLGAGLMLLMREMAARATIEAATRLRRAVYHHTFRLGTLAFRALGPTEAVSIFARHIEAVHDALFTYLTVSYRAPVKFALLIAFALFVQFWLGLASLMLALLVWLVGGQVAAYFRRRGRQATHLASE
;
A
#
# COMPACT_ATOMS: atom_id res chain seq x y z
N MET A 1 -33.67 -21.26 16.53
CA MET A 1 -33.63 -19.87 17.03
C MET A 1 -33.72 -18.93 15.84
N ASP A 2 -34.47 -17.85 16.00
CA ASP A 2 -34.69 -16.87 14.95
C ASP A 2 -33.44 -15.97 14.81
N ARG A 3 -32.77 -15.97 13.64
CA ARG A 3 -31.55 -15.16 13.41
C ARG A 3 -31.77 -13.69 13.69
N GLN A 4 -33.00 -13.21 13.48
CA GLN A 4 -33.38 -11.82 13.75
C GLN A 4 -33.27 -11.49 15.25
N ALA A 5 -33.66 -12.41 16.13
CA ALA A 5 -33.55 -12.24 17.58
C ALA A 5 -32.09 -12.17 18.04
N GLU A 6 -31.21 -13.00 17.48
CA GLU A 6 -29.76 -12.97 17.76
C GLU A 6 -29.11 -11.67 17.30
N GLN A 7 -29.45 -11.19 16.09
CA GLN A 7 -28.97 -9.92 15.56
C GLN A 7 -29.45 -8.73 16.42
N ALA A 8 -30.72 -8.75 16.85
CA ALA A 8 -31.27 -7.72 17.73
C ALA A 8 -30.59 -7.71 19.11
N ALA A 9 -30.31 -8.89 19.68
CA ALA A 9 -29.60 -9.02 20.95
C ALA A 9 -28.18 -8.48 20.85
N PHE A 10 -27.45 -8.79 19.77
CA PHE A 10 -26.11 -8.25 19.55
C PHE A 10 -26.12 -6.74 19.30
N ALA A 11 -27.07 -6.22 18.52
CA ALA A 11 -27.23 -4.79 18.31
C ALA A 11 -27.46 -4.03 19.64
N LYS A 12 -28.26 -4.62 20.54
CA LYS A 12 -28.46 -4.09 21.89
C LYS A 12 -27.18 -4.13 22.72
N ALA A 13 -26.37 -5.19 22.62
CA ALA A 13 -25.05 -5.26 23.25
C ALA A 13 -24.11 -4.15 22.73
N CYS A 14 -24.08 -3.94 21.40
CA CYS A 14 -23.32 -2.86 20.78
C CYS A 14 -23.76 -1.46 21.21
N ALA A 15 -25.02 -1.27 21.58
CA ALA A 15 -25.51 0.00 22.13
C ALA A 15 -24.80 0.37 23.45
N TYR A 16 -24.40 -0.62 24.26
CA TYR A 16 -23.62 -0.37 25.48
C TYR A 16 -22.21 0.18 25.21
N LEU A 17 -21.64 -0.05 24.01
CA LEU A 17 -20.36 0.57 23.65
C LEU A 17 -20.47 2.09 23.50
N ASN A 18 -21.67 2.63 23.27
CA ASN A 18 -21.87 4.08 23.10
C ASN A 18 -21.79 4.85 24.42
N TYR A 19 -21.69 4.19 25.58
CA TYR A 19 -21.50 4.88 26.86
C TYR A 19 -20.10 5.48 27.01
N LYS A 20 -19.08 4.89 26.38
CA LYS A 20 -17.74 5.48 26.21
C LYS A 20 -17.46 5.79 24.74
N LYS A 21 -18.18 6.78 24.20
CA LYS A 21 -18.02 7.24 22.81
C LYS A 21 -16.56 7.51 22.46
N GLY A 22 -15.82 8.19 23.35
CA GLY A 22 -14.40 8.50 23.15
C GLY A 22 -13.56 7.25 22.90
N ALA A 23 -13.60 6.28 23.81
CA ALA A 23 -12.82 5.03 23.69
C ALA A 23 -13.21 4.20 22.45
N LYS A 24 -14.51 4.16 22.13
CA LYS A 24 -14.99 3.48 20.91
C LYS A 24 -14.43 4.13 19.64
N TRP A 25 -14.54 5.44 19.51
CA TRP A 25 -14.08 6.16 18.32
C TRP A 25 -12.56 6.18 18.20
N THR A 26 -11.82 6.30 19.31
CA THR A 26 -10.36 6.19 19.28
C THR A 26 -9.92 4.79 18.87
N ALA A 27 -10.59 3.74 19.34
CA ALA A 27 -10.32 2.37 18.89
C ALA A 27 -10.55 2.21 17.37
N HIS A 28 -11.65 2.74 16.83
CA HIS A 28 -11.92 2.69 15.39
C HIS A 28 -10.94 3.51 14.55
N ALA A 29 -10.62 4.73 14.98
CA ALA A 29 -9.66 5.59 14.30
C ALA A 29 -8.25 4.97 14.32
N ALA A 30 -7.81 4.44 15.47
CA ALA A 30 -6.54 3.74 15.58
C ALA A 30 -6.53 2.46 14.71
N ALA A 31 -7.62 1.71 14.69
CA ALA A 31 -7.78 0.53 13.82
C ALA A 31 -7.62 0.88 12.34
N ALA A 32 -8.30 1.93 11.86
CA ALA A 32 -8.13 2.42 10.49
C ALA A 32 -6.70 2.91 10.23
N GLY A 33 -6.13 3.68 11.17
CA GLY A 33 -4.77 4.19 11.12
C GLY A 33 -3.73 3.07 10.98
N THR A 34 -3.87 1.96 11.72
CA THR A 34 -2.97 0.80 11.54
C THR A 34 -3.03 0.21 10.12
N GLY A 35 -4.20 0.23 9.48
CA GLY A 35 -4.35 -0.19 8.08
C GLY A 35 -3.61 0.74 7.12
N VAL A 36 -3.70 2.05 7.32
CA VAL A 36 -2.99 3.06 6.52
C VAL A 36 -1.47 2.92 6.70
N VAL A 37 -0.98 2.84 7.94
CA VAL A 37 0.46 2.67 8.22
C VAL A 37 0.99 1.38 7.61
N TYR A 38 0.21 0.30 7.63
CA TYR A 38 0.60 -0.95 6.99
C TYR A 38 0.84 -0.79 5.47
N VAL A 39 -0.05 -0.09 4.76
CA VAL A 39 0.15 0.16 3.33
C VAL A 39 1.28 1.16 3.07
N ALA A 40 1.45 2.16 3.92
CA ALA A 40 2.61 3.05 3.85
C ALA A 40 3.94 2.29 3.98
N LEU A 41 4.03 1.30 4.88
CA LEU A 41 5.18 0.41 5.00
C LEU A 41 5.42 -0.41 3.72
N LEU A 42 4.35 -0.88 3.05
CA LEU A 42 4.49 -1.57 1.76
C LEU A 42 4.99 -0.66 0.65
N ILE A 43 4.58 0.62 0.63
CA ILE A 43 5.10 1.61 -0.30
C ILE A 43 6.61 1.82 -0.05
N VAL A 44 7.02 1.97 1.21
CA VAL A 44 8.45 2.08 1.56
C VAL A 44 9.22 0.83 1.15
N LEU A 45 8.67 -0.36 1.39
CA LEU A 45 9.29 -1.62 0.99
C LEU A 45 9.38 -1.75 -0.54
N TRP A 46 8.38 -1.29 -1.28
CA TRP A 46 8.39 -1.26 -2.73
C TRP A 46 9.49 -0.32 -3.25
N LEU A 47 9.59 0.90 -2.71
CA LEU A 47 10.68 1.83 -3.03
C LEU A 47 12.07 1.24 -2.70
N PHE A 48 12.17 0.54 -1.57
CA PHE A 48 13.40 -0.15 -1.17
C PHE A 48 13.76 -1.27 -2.16
N THR A 49 12.78 -2.06 -2.58
CA THR A 49 12.99 -3.14 -3.55
C THR A 49 13.38 -2.59 -4.92
N ASP A 50 12.71 -1.53 -5.39
CA ASP A 50 13.07 -0.83 -6.62
C ASP A 50 14.52 -0.31 -6.56
N LEU A 51 14.91 0.31 -5.44
CA LEU A 51 16.28 0.77 -5.23
C LEU A 51 17.29 -0.38 -5.21
N LEU A 52 16.97 -1.53 -4.64
CA LEU A 52 17.85 -2.70 -4.64
C LEU A 52 18.03 -3.31 -6.04
N VAL A 53 16.95 -3.39 -6.81
CA VAL A 53 16.97 -3.97 -8.17
C VAL A 53 17.75 -3.07 -9.13
N TYR A 54 17.49 -1.77 -9.12
CA TYR A 54 18.09 -0.83 -10.07
C TYR A 54 19.32 -0.10 -9.52
N ARG A 55 19.68 -0.33 -8.25
CA ARG A 55 20.80 0.31 -7.54
C ARG A 55 20.77 1.85 -7.58
N GLY A 56 19.59 2.43 -7.84
CA GLY A 56 19.42 3.87 -8.02
C GLY A 56 20.10 4.44 -9.26
N GLN A 57 20.52 3.60 -10.21
CA GLN A 57 21.18 4.05 -11.45
C GLN A 57 20.15 4.57 -12.45
N LEU A 58 20.54 5.60 -13.20
CA LEU A 58 19.71 6.09 -14.31
C LEU A 58 19.58 4.99 -15.37
N PRO A 59 18.38 4.79 -15.95
CA PRO A 59 18.23 3.84 -17.04
C PRO A 59 19.11 4.26 -18.21
N THR A 60 19.86 3.31 -18.75
CA THR A 60 20.57 3.50 -20.02
C THR A 60 19.63 3.16 -21.17
N TYR A 61 19.90 3.65 -22.37
CA TYR A 61 19.10 3.32 -23.55
C TYR A 61 18.95 1.78 -23.74
N HIS A 62 20.02 1.02 -23.46
CA HIS A 62 20.02 -0.44 -23.56
C HIS A 62 19.22 -1.16 -22.46
N SER A 63 18.94 -0.50 -21.32
CA SER A 63 18.11 -1.10 -20.27
C SER A 63 16.61 -0.85 -20.49
N LEU A 64 16.23 -0.13 -21.55
CA LEU A 64 14.84 0.08 -21.93
C LEU A 64 14.29 -1.16 -22.66
N THR A 65 13.05 -1.50 -22.36
CA THR A 65 12.27 -2.48 -23.13
C THR A 65 12.02 -1.97 -24.56
N PRO A 66 11.80 -2.86 -25.55
CA PRO A 66 11.52 -2.45 -26.93
C PRO A 66 10.34 -1.47 -27.05
N LEU A 67 9.32 -1.63 -26.21
CA LEU A 67 8.18 -0.72 -26.17
C LEU A 67 8.57 0.68 -25.69
N GLN A 68 9.40 0.78 -24.65
CA GLN A 68 9.93 2.05 -24.15
C GLN A 68 10.86 2.71 -25.19
N GLN A 69 11.70 1.93 -25.87
CA GLN A 69 12.57 2.44 -26.94
C GLN A 69 11.77 3.03 -28.09
N ARG A 70 10.75 2.31 -28.57
CA ARG A 70 9.86 2.80 -29.63
C ARG A 70 9.15 4.08 -29.22
N ARG A 71 8.60 4.13 -28.01
CA ARG A 71 7.97 5.34 -27.48
C ARG A 71 8.94 6.52 -27.42
N PHE A 72 10.16 6.28 -26.95
CA PHE A 72 11.21 7.31 -26.94
C PHE A 72 11.51 7.82 -28.36
N TYR A 73 11.55 6.95 -29.36
CA TYR A 73 11.71 7.35 -30.76
C TYR A 73 10.54 8.18 -31.26
N ASP A 74 9.31 7.73 -31.01
CA ASP A 74 8.10 8.46 -31.38
C ASP A 74 8.08 9.85 -30.72
N GLU A 75 8.42 9.94 -29.43
CA GLU A 75 8.51 11.19 -28.68
C GLU A 75 9.61 12.11 -29.21
N TRP A 76 10.81 11.59 -29.49
CA TRP A 76 11.93 12.37 -30.03
C TRP A 76 11.65 12.86 -31.44
N ASN A 77 11.11 11.99 -32.30
CA ASN A 77 10.79 12.28 -33.68
C ASN A 77 9.63 13.28 -33.81
N ALA A 78 8.73 13.33 -32.83
CA ALA A 78 7.66 14.32 -32.77
C ALA A 78 8.15 15.74 -32.44
N LEU A 79 9.34 15.90 -31.85
CA LEU A 79 9.94 17.20 -31.59
C LEU A 79 10.42 17.85 -32.88
N ASN A 80 10.31 19.18 -32.94
CA ASN A 80 10.94 19.94 -34.02
C ASN A 80 12.47 20.01 -33.84
N ILE A 81 13.19 20.38 -34.89
CA ILE A 81 14.66 20.41 -34.88
C ILE A 81 15.20 21.39 -33.82
N ASP A 82 14.54 22.53 -33.61
CA ASP A 82 14.95 23.54 -32.63
C ASP A 82 14.80 23.05 -31.18
N GLU A 83 13.74 22.31 -30.87
CA GLU A 83 13.53 21.66 -29.56
C GLU A 83 14.57 20.57 -29.30
N ARG A 84 14.90 19.77 -30.32
CA ARG A 84 15.98 18.78 -30.22
C ARG A 84 17.32 19.46 -29.97
N ARG A 85 17.61 20.53 -30.70
CA ARG A 85 18.79 21.38 -30.52
C ARG A 85 18.85 21.90 -29.09
N GLN A 86 17.77 22.48 -28.57
CA GLN A 86 17.72 23.00 -27.20
C GLN A 86 17.99 21.92 -26.14
N ARG A 87 17.45 20.70 -26.31
CA ARG A 87 17.71 19.57 -25.39
C ARG A 87 19.16 19.13 -25.44
N LEU A 88 19.77 19.08 -26.62
CA LEU A 88 21.17 18.74 -26.81
C LEU A 88 22.11 19.83 -26.27
N GLU A 89 21.80 21.11 -26.52
CA GLU A 89 22.53 22.27 -25.97
C GLU A 89 22.51 22.27 -24.44
N ALA A 90 21.39 21.86 -23.83
CA ALA A 90 21.28 21.76 -22.38
C ALA A 90 22.32 20.81 -21.78
N LEU A 91 22.91 19.89 -22.55
CA LEU A 91 24.02 19.05 -22.08
C LEU A 91 25.29 19.87 -21.76
N GLY A 92 25.54 20.95 -22.50
CA GLY A 92 26.62 21.92 -22.24
C GLY A 92 28.03 21.45 -22.60
N TYR A 93 28.18 20.32 -23.31
CA TYR A 93 29.48 19.77 -23.68
C TYR A 93 29.64 19.35 -25.14
N LEU A 94 28.56 19.42 -25.91
CA LEU A 94 28.58 19.09 -27.33
C LEU A 94 29.00 20.32 -28.13
N ASP A 95 29.80 20.09 -29.16
CA ASP A 95 30.10 21.09 -30.19
C ASP A 95 28.88 21.34 -31.08
N LYS A 96 28.84 22.52 -31.71
CA LYS A 96 27.69 22.94 -32.53
C LYS A 96 27.43 21.99 -33.70
N GLU A 97 28.48 21.50 -34.35
CA GLU A 97 28.35 20.59 -35.49
C GLU A 97 27.69 19.27 -35.08
N ARG A 98 28.14 18.71 -33.94
CA ARG A 98 27.53 17.51 -33.37
C ARG A 98 26.09 17.72 -32.95
N ILE A 99 25.75 18.88 -32.38
CA ILE A 99 24.37 19.22 -32.03
C ILE A 99 23.48 19.25 -33.28
N GLU A 100 23.90 19.93 -34.36
CA GLU A 100 23.13 19.98 -35.61
C GLU A 100 22.94 18.58 -36.22
N HIS A 101 24.02 17.78 -36.22
CA HIS A 101 23.96 16.40 -36.71
C HIS A 101 22.95 15.55 -35.93
N LEU A 102 23.02 15.56 -34.59
CA LEU A 102 22.13 14.77 -33.73
C LEU A 102 20.69 15.29 -33.74
N ALA A 103 20.47 16.60 -33.88
CA ALA A 103 19.12 17.18 -33.97
C ALA A 103 18.43 16.80 -35.29
N GLY A 104 19.18 16.74 -36.40
CA GLY A 104 18.70 16.31 -37.70
C GLY A 104 18.46 14.81 -37.82
N LEU A 105 18.96 14.00 -36.88
CA LEU A 105 18.83 12.55 -36.92
C LEU A 105 17.37 12.14 -36.68
N HIS A 106 16.78 11.44 -37.65
CA HIS A 106 15.50 10.76 -37.49
C HIS A 106 15.76 9.36 -36.90
N LEU A 107 15.18 9.07 -35.74
CA LEU A 107 15.41 7.81 -35.06
C LEU A 107 14.49 6.72 -35.63
N GLU A 108 15.06 5.78 -36.38
CA GLU A 108 14.42 4.52 -36.74
C GLU A 108 14.97 3.39 -35.87
N VAL A 109 14.48 2.15 -36.03
CA VAL A 109 15.08 0.97 -35.37
C VAL A 109 16.52 0.82 -35.87
N PRO A 110 17.52 1.26 -35.09
CA PRO A 110 18.87 1.43 -35.61
C PRO A 110 19.57 0.09 -35.59
N ASP A 111 20.47 -0.12 -36.55
CA ASP A 111 21.43 -1.20 -36.44
C ASP A 111 22.42 -0.87 -35.30
N LEU A 112 22.26 -1.55 -34.17
CA LEU A 112 23.09 -1.36 -32.99
C LEU A 112 24.49 -1.99 -33.15
N SER A 113 24.82 -2.58 -34.32
CA SER A 113 26.15 -3.08 -34.61
C SER A 113 27.20 -1.95 -34.68
N ASP A 114 26.80 -0.77 -35.17
CA ASP A 114 27.67 0.39 -35.28
C ASP A 114 27.87 1.10 -33.93
N GLU A 115 29.13 1.27 -33.51
CA GLU A 115 29.48 1.99 -32.28
C GLU A 115 29.16 3.48 -32.37
N ALA A 116 29.28 4.09 -33.55
CA ALA A 116 28.94 5.50 -33.75
C ALA A 116 27.45 5.72 -33.48
N VAL A 117 26.58 4.87 -34.04
CA VAL A 117 25.14 4.92 -33.82
C VAL A 117 24.78 4.70 -32.35
N ARG A 118 25.44 3.75 -31.67
CA ARG A 118 25.23 3.53 -30.22
C ARG A 118 25.65 4.73 -29.37
N SER A 119 26.73 5.41 -29.75
CA SER A 119 27.18 6.64 -29.10
C SER A 119 26.16 7.76 -29.27
N ASP A 120 25.67 7.97 -30.51
CA ASP A 120 24.68 8.99 -30.86
C ASP A 120 23.38 8.81 -30.06
N LEU A 121 22.85 7.57 -30.05
CA LEU A 121 21.63 7.24 -29.31
C LEU A 121 21.79 7.47 -27.81
N ARG A 122 22.97 7.17 -27.26
CA ARG A 122 23.28 7.41 -25.85
C ARG A 122 23.25 8.91 -25.53
N THR A 123 23.84 9.73 -26.39
CA THR A 123 23.84 11.19 -26.24
C THR A 123 22.42 11.76 -26.33
N ILE A 124 21.63 11.33 -27.31
CA ILE A 124 20.25 11.76 -27.48
C ILE A 124 19.39 11.33 -26.28
N TRP A 125 19.56 10.09 -25.81
CA TRP A 125 18.89 9.60 -24.61
C TRP A 125 19.23 10.44 -23.38
N TYR A 126 20.50 10.81 -23.19
CA TYR A 126 20.90 11.66 -22.07
C TYR A 126 20.35 13.08 -22.16
N ALA A 127 20.27 13.65 -23.36
CA ALA A 127 19.58 14.92 -23.56
C ALA A 127 18.10 14.82 -23.13
N GLN A 128 17.44 13.72 -23.48
CA GLN A 128 16.06 13.44 -23.08
C GLN A 128 15.91 13.30 -21.56
N VAL A 129 16.78 12.50 -20.92
CA VAL A 129 16.78 12.33 -19.46
C VAL A 129 16.99 13.68 -18.77
N ARG A 130 17.97 14.47 -19.21
CA ARG A 130 18.24 15.79 -18.64
C ARG A 130 17.04 16.73 -18.78
N HIS A 131 16.37 16.72 -19.93
CA HIS A 131 15.15 17.48 -20.14
C HIS A 131 14.04 17.08 -19.16
N ILE A 132 13.79 15.78 -18.97
CA ILE A 132 12.81 15.27 -18.01
C ILE A 132 13.13 15.76 -16.59
N LEU A 133 14.41 15.70 -16.18
CA LEU A 133 14.81 16.14 -14.85
C LEU A 133 14.66 17.65 -14.66
N LEU A 134 15.07 18.45 -15.65
CA LEU A 134 14.91 19.90 -15.63
C LEU A 134 13.43 20.31 -15.52
N GLU A 135 12.56 19.68 -16.30
CA GLU A 135 11.14 19.99 -16.31
C GLU A 135 10.45 19.62 -14.99
N ARG A 136 10.82 18.48 -14.39
CA ARG A 136 10.11 17.93 -13.22
C ARG A 136 10.69 18.38 -11.88
N LEU A 137 12.00 18.57 -11.80
CA LEU A 137 12.73 18.79 -10.55
C LEU A 137 13.55 20.09 -10.54
N GLY A 138 13.70 20.75 -11.68
CA GLY A 138 14.52 21.96 -11.83
C GLY A 138 16.03 21.69 -11.92
N PRO A 139 16.84 22.76 -12.03
CA PRO A 139 18.28 22.67 -12.27
C PRO A 139 19.07 22.03 -11.12
N ASP A 140 18.63 22.21 -9.87
CA ASP A 140 19.31 21.70 -8.68
C ASP A 140 19.30 20.16 -8.57
N ALA A 141 18.47 19.49 -9.37
CA ALA A 141 18.34 18.03 -9.36
C ALA A 141 19.22 17.34 -10.42
N LEU A 142 19.97 18.11 -11.21
CA LEU A 142 20.83 17.55 -12.23
C LEU A 142 22.06 16.88 -11.60
N PRO A 143 22.37 15.63 -11.95
CA PRO A 143 23.61 15.01 -11.52
C PRO A 143 24.81 15.80 -12.05
N GLU A 144 25.90 15.82 -11.28
CA GLU A 144 27.19 16.32 -11.78
C GLU A 144 27.61 15.52 -13.02
N ARG A 145 28.26 16.23 -13.94
CA ARG A 145 28.51 15.80 -15.32
C ARG A 145 29.18 14.43 -15.40
N ASP A 146 28.69 13.60 -16.33
CA ASP A 146 29.19 12.29 -16.73
C ASP A 146 29.05 11.10 -15.76
N ASP A 147 28.57 11.30 -14.52
CA ASP A 147 28.32 10.18 -13.60
C ASP A 147 26.89 9.63 -13.70
N TYR A 148 26.49 9.18 -14.90
CA TYR A 148 25.19 8.51 -15.10
C TYR A 148 25.12 7.12 -14.45
N ASN A 149 26.28 6.59 -14.05
CA ASN A 149 26.39 5.40 -13.22
C ASN A 149 26.20 5.71 -11.72
N ALA A 150 26.13 6.99 -11.34
CA ALA A 150 25.86 7.41 -9.98
C ALA A 150 24.53 6.86 -9.49
N ASN A 151 24.50 6.52 -8.21
CA ASN A 151 23.26 6.25 -7.51
C ASN A 151 22.54 7.58 -7.23
N VAL A 152 21.58 7.91 -8.09
CA VAL A 152 20.75 9.12 -8.02
C VAL A 152 19.45 8.91 -7.23
N GLY A 153 19.32 7.78 -6.53
CA GLY A 153 18.17 7.47 -5.68
C GLY A 153 16.84 7.48 -6.45
N ILE A 154 15.89 8.29 -5.96
CA ILE A 154 14.52 8.35 -6.50
C ILE A 154 14.44 8.91 -7.93
N ILE A 155 15.46 9.66 -8.36
CA ILE A 155 15.53 10.23 -9.72
C ILE A 155 15.48 9.10 -10.75
N SER A 156 16.11 7.97 -10.48
CA SER A 156 16.09 6.81 -11.36
C SER A 156 14.66 6.27 -11.59
N LEU A 157 13.87 6.20 -10.52
CA LEU A 157 12.46 5.80 -10.58
C LEU A 157 11.62 6.83 -11.34
N LEU A 158 11.89 8.13 -11.16
CA LEU A 158 11.19 9.18 -11.89
C LEU A 158 11.39 9.05 -13.41
N VAL A 159 12.64 8.86 -13.85
CA VAL A 159 12.96 8.70 -15.28
C VAL A 159 12.29 7.44 -15.83
N ARG A 160 12.38 6.30 -15.13
CA ARG A 160 11.69 5.06 -15.54
C ARG A 160 10.17 5.21 -15.59
N ALA A 161 9.57 5.86 -14.59
CA ALA A 161 8.13 6.09 -14.56
C ALA A 161 7.68 7.00 -15.71
N GLN A 162 8.45 8.03 -16.05
CA GLN A 162 8.18 8.92 -17.17
C GLN A 162 8.29 8.19 -18.52
N THR A 163 9.31 7.36 -18.71
CA THR A 163 9.56 6.66 -19.99
C THR A 163 8.56 5.53 -20.22
N GLU A 164 8.02 4.96 -19.15
CA GLU A 164 6.86 4.07 -19.20
C GLU A 164 5.53 4.83 -19.37
N GLY A 165 5.52 6.14 -19.14
CA GLY A 165 4.32 6.98 -19.03
C GLY A 165 3.36 6.49 -17.97
N ARG A 166 3.88 6.07 -16.82
CA ARG A 166 3.05 5.72 -15.67
C ARG A 166 2.35 6.96 -15.13
N ILE A 167 1.13 6.77 -14.63
CA ILE A 167 0.34 7.81 -13.96
C ILE A 167 1.00 8.28 -12.66
N ILE A 168 1.96 7.51 -12.12
CA ILE A 168 2.64 7.80 -10.85
C ILE A 168 3.71 8.88 -10.96
N THR A 169 4.17 9.23 -12.16
CA THR A 169 5.25 10.20 -12.40
C THR A 169 5.08 11.52 -11.63
N PRO A 170 3.92 12.23 -11.69
CA PRO A 170 3.75 13.48 -10.95
C PRO A 170 3.85 13.30 -9.43
N ILE A 171 3.43 12.14 -8.90
CA ILE A 171 3.51 11.83 -7.47
C ILE A 171 4.97 11.61 -7.07
N VAL A 172 5.72 10.85 -7.88
CA VAL A 172 7.16 10.60 -7.65
C VAL A 172 7.95 11.91 -7.75
N ALA A 173 7.67 12.75 -8.74
CA ALA A 173 8.32 14.06 -8.88
C ALA A 173 8.05 14.95 -7.65
N ARG A 174 6.79 15.01 -7.20
CA ARG A 174 6.44 15.78 -6.00
C ARG A 174 7.12 15.25 -4.75
N LEU A 175 7.20 13.92 -4.60
CA LEU A 175 7.90 13.30 -3.48
C LEU A 175 9.39 13.63 -3.50
N ALA A 176 10.04 13.57 -4.67
CA ALA A 176 11.44 13.93 -4.84
C ALA A 176 11.72 15.41 -4.51
N ASN A 177 10.78 16.31 -4.86
CA ASN A 177 10.89 17.74 -4.54
C ASN A 177 10.70 18.03 -3.05
N VAL A 178 9.75 17.35 -2.38
CA VAL A 178 9.48 17.55 -0.94
C VAL A 178 10.59 16.96 -0.06
N ALA A 179 11.29 15.94 -0.54
CA ALA A 179 12.29 15.21 0.22
C ALA A 179 13.68 15.28 -0.44
N PRO A 180 14.44 16.38 -0.27
CA PRO A 180 15.74 16.56 -0.94
C PRO A 180 16.75 15.43 -0.69
N TRP A 181 16.70 14.76 0.47
CA TRP A 181 17.55 13.61 0.79
C TRP A 181 17.36 12.41 -0.14
N THR A 182 16.26 12.36 -0.90
CA THR A 182 15.97 11.28 -1.85
C THR A 182 16.72 11.45 -3.18
N ARG A 183 17.17 12.68 -3.48
CA ARG A 183 17.83 13.06 -4.74
C ARG A 183 19.31 13.36 -4.58
N THR A 184 19.84 13.43 -3.36
CA THR A 184 21.27 13.70 -3.15
C THR A 184 22.09 12.51 -3.64
N PRO A 185 22.92 12.67 -4.69
CA PRO A 185 23.85 11.62 -5.11
C PRO A 185 24.87 11.39 -4.00
N ASN A 186 25.48 10.19 -3.97
CA ASN A 186 26.51 9.91 -2.98
C ASN A 186 27.82 10.62 -3.36
N PRO A 187 28.28 11.63 -2.60
CA PRO A 187 29.42 12.48 -2.99
C PRO A 187 30.77 11.77 -3.00
N ARG A 188 30.87 10.51 -2.54
CA ARG A 188 32.15 9.79 -2.41
C ARG A 188 32.13 8.38 -3.02
N GLY A 189 31.16 8.06 -3.87
CA GLY A 189 30.99 6.70 -4.39
C GLY A 189 30.78 5.66 -3.27
N GLY A 190 30.29 6.09 -2.11
CA GLY A 190 30.07 5.19 -0.98
C GLY A 190 29.02 4.12 -1.30
N ILE A 191 29.18 2.96 -0.67
CA ILE A 191 28.30 1.79 -0.87
C ILE A 191 26.85 2.11 -0.46
N VAL A 192 26.65 3.00 0.52
CA VAL A 192 25.34 3.30 1.09
C VAL A 192 24.83 4.65 0.59
N SER A 193 23.76 4.63 -0.20
CA SER A 193 23.08 5.84 -0.65
C SER A 193 22.28 6.50 0.49
N PRO A 194 22.33 7.84 0.66
CA PRO A 194 21.49 8.56 1.62
C PRO A 194 20.00 8.24 1.49
N TYR A 195 19.55 7.94 0.27
CA TYR A 195 18.18 7.52 0.00
C TYR A 195 17.81 6.20 0.69
N LEU A 196 18.72 5.22 0.71
CA LEU A 196 18.51 3.94 1.40
C LEU A 196 18.37 4.14 2.91
N ILE A 197 19.22 4.99 3.49
CA ILE A 197 19.19 5.31 4.93
C ILE A 197 17.88 6.02 5.27
N GLY A 198 17.45 6.99 4.45
CA GLY A 198 16.20 7.70 4.68
C GLY A 198 14.96 6.79 4.55
N LEU A 199 14.95 5.85 3.60
CA LEU A 199 13.89 4.84 3.50
C LEU A 199 13.87 3.91 4.73
N LEU A 200 15.04 3.48 5.21
CA LEU A 200 15.14 2.66 6.41
C LEU A 200 14.63 3.41 7.64
N ALA A 201 15.05 4.67 7.83
CA ALA A 201 14.60 5.53 8.92
C ALA A 201 13.08 5.74 8.86
N ALA A 202 12.53 6.04 7.67
CA ALA A 202 11.09 6.16 7.46
C ALA A 202 10.35 4.86 7.80
N GLY A 203 10.88 3.70 7.39
CA GLY A 203 10.33 2.40 7.74
C GLY A 203 10.30 2.15 9.25
N ILE A 204 11.38 2.48 9.96
CA ILE A 204 11.45 2.38 11.43
C ILE A 204 10.41 3.28 12.10
N VAL A 205 10.32 4.55 11.69
CA VAL A 205 9.34 5.50 12.24
C VAL A 205 7.90 5.00 12.01
N LEU A 206 7.59 4.53 10.80
CA LEU A 206 6.28 3.95 10.50
C LEU A 206 6.00 2.67 11.30
N ALA A 207 7.01 1.82 11.54
CA ALA A 207 6.85 0.62 12.36
C ALA A 207 6.50 0.97 13.81
N PHE A 208 7.20 1.95 14.42
CA PHE A 208 6.88 2.44 15.76
C PHE A 208 5.50 3.10 15.83
N LEU A 209 5.16 3.93 14.84
CA LEU A 209 3.83 4.53 14.74
C LEU A 209 2.75 3.45 14.64
N GLY A 210 2.96 2.43 13.82
CA GLY A 210 2.06 1.29 13.66
C GLY A 210 1.89 0.50 14.96
N ALA A 211 2.98 0.25 15.70
CA ALA A 211 2.94 -0.40 17.00
C ALA A 211 2.18 0.45 18.03
N GLY A 212 2.43 1.75 18.08
CA GLY A 212 1.73 2.69 18.95
C GLY A 212 0.22 2.74 18.68
N LEU A 213 -0.18 2.84 17.41
CA LEU A 213 -1.59 2.79 17.02
C LEU A 213 -2.24 1.43 17.35
N MET A 214 -1.51 0.32 17.19
CA MET A 214 -2.02 -1.00 17.54
C MET A 214 -2.23 -1.14 19.05
N LEU A 215 -1.30 -0.63 19.87
CA LEU A 215 -1.43 -0.62 21.32
C LEU A 215 -2.62 0.24 21.76
N LEU A 216 -2.71 1.47 21.23
CA LEU A 216 -3.82 2.40 21.50
C LEU A 216 -5.18 1.79 21.13
N MET A 217 -5.27 1.15 19.97
CA MET A 217 -6.48 0.44 19.52
C MET A 217 -6.90 -0.64 20.53
N ARG A 218 -5.95 -1.49 20.96
CA ARG A 218 -6.22 -2.60 21.89
C ARG A 218 -6.63 -2.08 23.26
N GLU A 219 -5.95 -1.07 23.79
CA GLU A 219 -6.25 -0.50 25.10
C GLU A 219 -7.62 0.18 25.12
N MET A 220 -7.94 0.97 24.10
CA MET A 220 -9.22 1.66 24.03
C MET A 220 -10.38 0.69 23.79
N ALA A 221 -10.16 -0.36 22.99
CA ALA A 221 -11.13 -1.44 22.82
C ALA A 221 -11.39 -2.15 24.15
N ALA A 222 -10.34 -2.55 24.90
CA ALA A 222 -10.48 -3.20 26.20
C ALA A 222 -11.23 -2.33 27.22
N ARG A 223 -10.89 -1.03 27.30
CA ARG A 223 -11.58 -0.08 28.18
C ARG A 223 -13.08 0.03 27.84
N ALA A 224 -13.42 0.04 26.56
CA ALA A 224 -14.82 0.11 26.10
C ALA A 224 -15.59 -1.20 26.38
N THR A 225 -14.96 -2.37 26.17
CA THR A 225 -15.60 -3.67 26.36
C THR A 225 -15.79 -4.02 27.83
N ILE A 226 -14.83 -3.70 28.70
CA ILE A 226 -14.96 -3.90 30.16
C ILE A 226 -16.12 -3.07 30.70
N GLU A 227 -16.27 -1.82 30.26
CA GLU A 227 -17.41 -1.00 30.68
C GLU A 227 -18.75 -1.54 30.16
N ALA A 228 -18.80 -1.98 28.91
CA ALA A 228 -20.01 -2.60 28.37
C ALA A 228 -20.38 -3.89 29.12
N ALA A 229 -19.40 -4.76 29.40
CA ALA A 229 -19.60 -6.02 30.11
C ALA A 229 -20.02 -5.82 31.57
N THR A 230 -19.44 -4.85 32.28
CA THR A 230 -19.84 -4.53 33.66
C THR A 230 -21.26 -3.96 33.74
N ARG A 231 -21.65 -3.11 32.80
CA ARG A 231 -23.04 -2.60 32.69
C ARG A 231 -24.02 -3.72 32.33
N LEU A 232 -23.65 -4.60 31.40
CA LEU A 232 -24.46 -5.76 31.04
C LEU A 232 -24.66 -6.67 32.25
N ARG A 233 -23.59 -6.98 33.00
CA ARG A 233 -23.67 -7.77 34.24
C ARG A 233 -24.63 -7.15 35.25
N ARG A 234 -24.55 -5.83 35.46
CA ARG A 234 -25.47 -5.10 36.34
C ARG A 234 -26.92 -5.17 35.85
N ALA A 235 -27.16 -5.00 34.55
CA ALA A 235 -28.49 -5.07 33.96
C ALA A 235 -29.11 -6.47 34.08
N VAL A 236 -28.33 -7.52 33.79
CA VAL A 236 -28.76 -8.91 33.96
C VAL A 236 -29.05 -9.19 35.43
N TYR A 237 -28.17 -8.78 36.35
CA TYR A 237 -28.40 -8.93 37.79
C TYR A 237 -29.73 -8.30 38.25
N HIS A 238 -30.01 -7.06 37.86
CA HIS A 238 -31.28 -6.40 38.21
C HIS A 238 -32.51 -7.07 37.57
N HIS A 239 -32.40 -7.52 36.32
CA HIS A 239 -33.49 -8.24 35.65
C HIS A 239 -33.78 -9.57 36.33
N THR A 240 -32.72 -10.31 36.65
CA THR A 240 -32.76 -11.58 37.36
C THR A 240 -33.34 -11.42 38.78
N PHE A 241 -32.96 -10.35 39.49
CA PHE A 241 -33.55 -10.01 40.78
C PHE A 241 -35.05 -9.68 40.68
N ARG A 242 -35.45 -8.92 39.64
CA ARG A 242 -36.86 -8.54 39.41
C ARG A 242 -37.75 -9.72 39.03
N LEU A 243 -37.23 -10.72 38.33
CA LEU A 243 -37.97 -11.95 37.98
C LEU A 243 -38.29 -12.84 39.20
N GLY A 244 -37.65 -12.59 40.35
CA GLY A 244 -37.92 -13.30 41.59
C GLY A 244 -37.47 -14.76 41.61
N THR A 245 -37.73 -15.43 42.74
CA THR A 245 -37.30 -16.82 42.99
C THR A 245 -38.02 -17.87 42.13
N LEU A 246 -39.18 -17.53 41.55
CA LEU A 246 -39.99 -18.46 40.76
C LEU A 246 -39.33 -18.86 39.43
N ALA A 247 -38.68 -17.92 38.74
CA ALA A 247 -37.99 -18.22 37.48
C ALA A 247 -36.72 -19.08 37.69
N PHE A 248 -36.04 -18.89 38.82
CA PHE A 248 -34.83 -19.64 39.17
C PHE A 248 -35.07 -21.11 39.48
N ARG A 249 -36.26 -21.46 39.99
CA ARG A 249 -36.58 -22.84 40.35
C ARG A 249 -36.69 -23.75 39.12
N ALA A 250 -36.98 -23.18 37.94
CA ALA A 250 -37.15 -23.92 36.69
C ALA A 250 -35.82 -24.19 35.96
N LEU A 251 -34.87 -23.26 35.99
CA LEU A 251 -33.59 -23.35 35.24
C LEU A 251 -32.42 -23.87 36.09
N GLY A 252 -32.57 -23.86 37.42
CA GLY A 252 -31.52 -24.31 38.34
C GLY A 252 -30.37 -23.29 38.49
N PRO A 253 -29.67 -23.30 39.64
CA PRO A 253 -28.65 -22.31 39.97
C PRO A 253 -27.40 -22.40 39.08
N THR A 254 -27.09 -23.59 38.56
CA THR A 254 -25.93 -23.83 37.68
C THR A 254 -26.07 -23.14 36.33
N GLU A 255 -27.28 -23.11 35.76
CA GLU A 255 -27.54 -22.47 34.48
C GLU A 255 -27.37 -20.94 34.59
N ALA A 256 -27.90 -20.33 35.65
CA ALA A 256 -27.73 -18.91 35.90
C ALA A 256 -26.25 -18.51 36.05
N VAL A 257 -25.46 -19.28 36.81
CA VAL A 257 -24.01 -19.04 36.95
C VAL A 257 -23.30 -19.15 35.59
N SER A 258 -23.68 -20.14 34.77
CA SER A 258 -23.11 -20.32 33.43
C SER A 258 -23.42 -19.15 32.49
N ILE A 259 -24.61 -18.55 32.60
CA ILE A 259 -24.99 -17.35 31.85
C ILE A 259 -24.15 -16.15 32.30
N PHE A 260 -23.96 -15.96 33.60
CA PHE A 260 -23.20 -14.82 34.12
C PHE A 260 -21.69 -14.88 33.81
N ALA A 261 -21.10 -16.07 33.82
CA ALA A 261 -19.68 -16.23 33.55
C ALA A 261 -19.43 -16.32 32.03
N ARG A 262 -19.93 -17.39 31.40
CA ARG A 262 -19.51 -17.79 30.04
C ARG A 262 -20.09 -16.88 28.95
N HIS A 263 -21.37 -16.51 29.06
CA HIS A 263 -22.02 -15.72 28.01
C HIS A 263 -21.58 -14.27 28.04
N ILE A 264 -21.35 -13.69 29.23
CA ILE A 264 -20.84 -12.32 29.34
C ILE A 264 -19.41 -12.23 28.81
N GLU A 265 -18.58 -13.24 29.08
CA GLU A 265 -17.22 -13.32 28.52
C GLU A 265 -17.24 -13.46 26.99
N ALA A 266 -18.09 -14.33 26.44
CA ALA A 266 -18.28 -14.43 25.00
C ALA A 266 -18.74 -13.11 24.36
N VAL A 267 -19.63 -12.37 25.02
CA VAL A 267 -20.05 -11.03 24.56
C VAL A 267 -18.90 -10.03 24.65
N HIS A 268 -18.11 -10.05 25.72
CA HIS A 268 -16.91 -9.21 25.85
C HIS A 268 -15.94 -9.44 24.68
N ASP A 269 -15.64 -10.69 24.37
CA ASP A 269 -14.70 -11.07 23.31
C ASP A 269 -15.24 -10.74 21.92
N ALA A 270 -16.55 -10.93 21.70
CA ALA A 270 -17.22 -10.54 20.47
C ALA A 270 -17.17 -9.02 20.25
N LEU A 271 -17.43 -8.23 21.30
CA LEU A 271 -17.36 -6.77 21.23
C LEU A 271 -15.91 -6.30 21.02
N PHE A 272 -14.93 -6.94 21.66
CA PHE A 272 -13.51 -6.62 21.49
C PHE A 272 -13.05 -6.89 20.06
N THR A 273 -13.40 -8.05 19.52
CA THR A 273 -13.12 -8.44 18.14
C THR A 273 -13.80 -7.49 17.17
N TYR A 274 -15.06 -7.14 17.41
CA TYR A 274 -15.81 -6.19 16.60
C TYR A 274 -15.14 -4.81 16.55
N LEU A 275 -14.67 -4.27 17.68
CA LEU A 275 -14.02 -2.96 17.73
C LEU A 275 -12.68 -2.93 16.97
N THR A 276 -11.91 -4.02 17.04
CA THR A 276 -10.55 -4.10 16.48
C THR A 276 -10.51 -4.54 15.01
N VAL A 277 -11.48 -5.34 14.56
CA VAL A 277 -11.47 -5.93 13.20
C VAL A 277 -12.34 -5.16 12.23
N SER A 278 -13.52 -4.68 12.64
CA SER A 278 -14.55 -4.18 11.72
C SER A 278 -14.11 -3.04 10.81
N TYR A 279 -13.20 -2.17 11.27
CA TYR A 279 -12.65 -1.09 10.43
C TYR A 279 -11.28 -1.43 9.86
N ARG A 280 -10.42 -2.08 10.65
CA ARG A 280 -9.06 -2.41 10.23
C ARG A 280 -9.04 -3.31 8.99
N ALA A 281 -9.86 -4.36 8.98
CA ALA A 281 -9.83 -5.34 7.90
C ALA A 281 -10.34 -4.77 6.57
N PRO A 282 -11.50 -4.09 6.50
CA PRO A 282 -11.95 -3.47 5.24
C PRO A 282 -11.03 -2.38 4.73
N VAL A 283 -10.51 -1.51 5.61
CA VAL A 283 -9.56 -0.45 5.22
C VAL A 283 -8.28 -1.06 4.68
N LYS A 284 -7.69 -2.03 5.39
CA LYS A 284 -6.49 -2.74 4.93
C LYS A 284 -6.74 -3.44 3.59
N PHE A 285 -7.88 -4.12 3.43
CA PHE A 285 -8.25 -4.81 2.20
C PHE A 285 -8.38 -3.84 1.02
N ALA A 286 -9.14 -2.75 1.18
CA ALA A 286 -9.33 -1.74 0.14
C ALA A 286 -8.00 -1.07 -0.26
N LEU A 287 -7.18 -0.69 0.72
CA LEU A 287 -5.87 -0.09 0.45
C LEU A 287 -4.89 -1.07 -0.21
N LEU A 288 -4.92 -2.36 0.14
CA LEU A 288 -4.11 -3.38 -0.51
C LEU A 288 -4.50 -3.60 -1.97
N ILE A 289 -5.79 -3.62 -2.28
CA ILE A 289 -6.28 -3.68 -3.65
C ILE A 289 -5.81 -2.45 -4.43
N ALA A 290 -6.00 -1.26 -3.86
CA ALA A 290 -5.56 -0.02 -4.48
C ALA A 290 -4.04 -0.02 -4.73
N PHE A 291 -3.24 -0.47 -3.75
CA PHE A 291 -1.80 -0.60 -3.87
C PHE A 291 -1.38 -1.61 -4.96
N ALA A 292 -2.02 -2.78 -5.02
CA ALA A 292 -1.72 -3.79 -6.03
C ALA A 292 -1.99 -3.27 -7.46
N LEU A 293 -3.13 -2.61 -7.66
CA LEU A 293 -3.48 -1.98 -8.94
C LEU A 293 -2.58 -0.78 -9.27
N PHE A 294 -2.10 -0.07 -8.26
CA PHE A 294 -1.17 1.06 -8.41
C PHE A 294 0.23 0.62 -8.87
N VAL A 295 0.75 -0.48 -8.32
CA VAL A 295 2.11 -0.98 -8.65
C VAL A 295 2.18 -1.50 -10.09
N GLN A 296 1.22 -2.34 -10.48
CA GLN A 296 1.09 -2.83 -11.85
C GLN A 296 -0.36 -3.21 -12.14
N PHE A 297 -1.05 -2.37 -12.92
CA PHE A 297 -2.50 -2.47 -13.12
C PHE A 297 -2.93 -3.83 -13.68
N TRP A 298 -2.29 -4.29 -14.77
CA TRP A 298 -2.68 -5.52 -15.45
C TRP A 298 -2.42 -6.77 -14.61
N LEU A 299 -1.25 -6.85 -13.96
CA LEU A 299 -0.90 -7.98 -13.10
C LEU A 299 -1.76 -8.01 -11.84
N GLY A 300 -2.02 -6.84 -11.25
CA GLY A 300 -2.92 -6.68 -10.11
C GLY A 300 -4.33 -7.14 -10.45
N LEU A 301 -4.88 -6.71 -11.59
CA LEU A 301 -6.20 -7.12 -12.06
C LEU A 301 -6.30 -8.63 -12.27
N ALA A 302 -5.31 -9.23 -12.94
CA ALA A 302 -5.25 -10.68 -13.15
C ALA A 302 -5.23 -11.46 -11.81
N SER A 303 -4.43 -10.98 -10.85
CA SER A 303 -4.32 -11.57 -9.52
C SER A 303 -5.63 -11.46 -8.73
N LEU A 304 -6.36 -10.33 -8.85
CA LEU A 304 -7.65 -10.14 -8.21
C LEU A 304 -8.73 -11.05 -8.80
N MET A 305 -8.75 -11.22 -10.11
CA MET A 305 -9.65 -12.17 -10.77
C MET A 305 -9.40 -13.60 -10.31
N LEU A 306 -8.13 -14.01 -10.21
CA LEU A 306 -7.76 -15.32 -9.68
C LEU A 306 -8.20 -15.50 -8.22
N ALA A 307 -7.95 -14.50 -7.37
CA ALA A 307 -8.37 -14.54 -5.97
C ALA A 307 -9.89 -14.64 -5.81
N LEU A 308 -10.65 -13.92 -6.64
CA LEU A 308 -12.11 -13.97 -6.68
C LEU A 308 -12.61 -15.36 -7.09
N LEU A 309 -11.97 -15.97 -8.09
CA LEU A 309 -12.29 -17.33 -8.55
C LEU A 309 -12.04 -18.36 -7.45
N VAL A 310 -10.88 -18.30 -6.78
CA VAL A 310 -10.54 -19.18 -5.65
C VAL A 310 -11.55 -19.00 -4.50
N TRP A 311 -11.94 -17.76 -4.20
CA TRP A 311 -12.93 -17.48 -3.16
C TRP A 311 -14.31 -18.06 -3.50
N LEU A 312 -14.76 -17.94 -4.75
CA LEU A 312 -16.04 -18.49 -5.21
C LEU A 312 -16.05 -20.02 -5.10
N VAL A 313 -15.02 -20.68 -5.62
CA VAL A 313 -14.90 -22.15 -5.57
C VAL A 313 -14.79 -22.64 -4.12
N GLY A 314 -13.93 -22.02 -3.31
CA GLY A 314 -13.76 -22.36 -1.90
C GLY A 314 -15.05 -22.14 -1.09
N GLY A 315 -15.79 -21.07 -1.38
CA GLY A 315 -17.08 -20.76 -0.76
C GLY A 315 -18.14 -21.82 -1.07
N GLN A 316 -18.21 -22.29 -2.31
CA GLN A 316 -19.10 -23.37 -2.72
C GLN A 316 -18.76 -24.69 -2.03
N VAL A 317 -17.48 -25.06 -2.00
CA VAL A 317 -17.00 -26.28 -1.33
C VAL A 317 -17.29 -26.24 0.18
N ALA A 318 -17.03 -25.11 0.85
CA ALA A 318 -17.32 -24.94 2.27
C ALA A 318 -18.84 -24.95 2.55
N ALA A 319 -19.66 -24.38 1.66
CA ALA A 319 -21.11 -24.46 1.77
C ALA A 319 -21.62 -25.90 1.62
N TYR A 320 -21.05 -26.66 0.68
CA TYR A 320 -21.36 -28.07 0.46
C TYR A 320 -21.04 -28.94 1.69
N PHE A 321 -19.82 -28.85 2.23
CA PHE A 321 -19.43 -29.60 3.43
C PHE A 321 -20.26 -29.22 4.66
N ARG A 322 -20.61 -27.94 4.84
CA ARG A 322 -21.53 -27.51 5.92
C ARG A 322 -22.95 -28.05 5.77
N ARG A 323 -23.42 -28.34 4.55
CA ARG A 323 -24.73 -28.99 4.33
C ARG A 323 -24.64 -30.48 4.66
N ARG A 324 -23.61 -31.18 4.17
CA ARG A 324 -23.39 -32.61 4.47
C ARG A 324 -23.15 -32.87 5.95
N GLY A 325 -22.38 -32.02 6.63
CA GLY A 325 -22.15 -32.15 8.07
C GLY A 325 -23.44 -32.07 8.87
N ARG A 326 -24.37 -31.17 8.49
CA ARG A 326 -25.70 -31.07 9.13
C ARG A 326 -26.56 -32.30 8.88
N GLN A 327 -26.51 -32.89 7.68
CA GLN A 327 -27.23 -34.12 7.38
C GLN A 327 -26.69 -35.30 8.20
N ALA A 328 -25.37 -35.42 8.33
CA ALA A 328 -24.75 -36.45 9.14
C ALA A 328 -25.12 -36.34 10.62
N THR A 329 -25.18 -35.12 11.18
CA THR A 329 -25.62 -34.92 12.58
C THR A 329 -27.09 -35.29 12.79
N HIS A 330 -27.96 -35.11 11.79
CA HIS A 330 -29.35 -35.55 11.87
C HIS A 330 -29.47 -37.08 11.84
N LEU A 331 -28.77 -37.75 10.93
CA LEU A 331 -28.77 -39.21 10.83
C LEU A 331 -28.16 -39.89 12.07
N ALA A 332 -27.19 -39.25 12.73
CA ALA A 332 -26.59 -39.77 13.95
C ALA A 332 -27.46 -39.56 15.21
N SER A 333 -28.51 -38.73 15.12
CA SER A 333 -29.44 -38.48 16.22
C SER A 333 -30.74 -39.29 16.16
N GLU A 334 -30.95 -40.01 15.05
CA GLU A 334 -32.04 -40.99 14.89
C GLU A 334 -31.64 -42.37 15.41
#